data_AF-A0A9J5WCR0-F1
#
_entry.id   AF-A0A9J5WCR0-F1
#
_cell.length_a   1.000
_cell.length_b   1.000
_cell.length_c   1.000
_cell.angle_alpha   90.00
_cell.angle_beta   90.00
_cell.angle_gamma   90.00
#
_symmetry.space_group_name_H-M   'P 1'
#
loop_
_entity.id
_entity.type
_entity.pdbx_description
1 polymer ?
#
loop_
_entity_poly.entity_id
_entity_poly.type
_entity_poly.pdbx_seq_one_letter_code
_entity_poly.pdbx_strand_id
1 'polypeptide(L)'
;MTSNSAWTWEEHKKFLKALAIRGFDETLGIWRYLVNVIVKNEEEVKLQYEKIMVVYWCRRRIRTTVEMGRRILNDALRTIVNAEKRGFASTQLQPVSNVIANFLQIMKYRGYIKDFEVHDPHRVGKITVQLLGRINDCRALTYRQDIKAASMENYKTRTLPTRQWGYVVITTPNGVLDHEEAMRQNVGGQVIGYFY
;
A
#
# COMPACT_ATOMS: atom_id res chain seq x y z
N MET A 1 22.65 -2.39 -49.31
CA MET A 1 22.80 -3.40 -48.24
C MET A 1 23.09 -2.71 -46.92
N THR A 2 22.06 -2.46 -46.12
CA THR A 2 22.17 -2.32 -44.66
C THR A 2 20.82 -2.74 -44.08
N SER A 3 20.81 -3.88 -43.41
CA SER A 3 19.63 -4.47 -42.76
C SER A 3 19.15 -3.56 -41.63
N ASN A 4 17.91 -3.08 -41.71
CA ASN A 4 17.20 -2.53 -40.55
C ASN A 4 16.89 -3.70 -39.60
N SER A 5 17.74 -3.88 -38.59
CA SER A 5 17.50 -4.83 -37.51
C SER A 5 16.46 -4.26 -36.53
N ALA A 6 15.18 -4.34 -36.91
CA ALA A 6 14.07 -4.14 -36.00
C ALA A 6 14.01 -5.32 -35.03
N TRP A 7 14.02 -5.04 -33.73
CA TRP A 7 13.96 -6.06 -32.68
C TRP A 7 12.65 -6.86 -32.78
N THR A 8 12.77 -8.17 -32.64
CA THR A 8 11.62 -9.06 -32.52
C THR A 8 10.97 -8.91 -31.15
N TRP A 9 9.69 -9.23 -31.06
CA TRP A 9 8.91 -9.05 -29.83
C TRP A 9 9.39 -9.91 -28.65
N GLU A 10 10.12 -10.99 -28.94
CA GLU A 10 10.77 -11.82 -27.92
C GLU A 10 12.01 -11.16 -27.29
N GLU A 11 12.79 -10.44 -28.09
CA GLU A 11 13.98 -9.72 -27.62
C GLU A 11 13.57 -8.56 -26.69
N HIS A 12 12.46 -7.88 -27.01
CA HIS A 12 11.86 -6.91 -26.10
C HIS A 12 11.43 -7.53 -24.75
N LYS A 13 10.82 -8.72 -24.75
CA LYS A 13 10.42 -9.39 -23.50
C LYS A 13 11.63 -9.82 -22.66
N LYS A 14 12.72 -10.27 -23.29
CA LYS A 14 13.98 -10.59 -22.60
C LYS A 14 14.61 -9.35 -21.98
N PHE A 15 14.63 -8.22 -22.69
CA PHE A 15 15.15 -6.95 -22.19
C PHE A 15 14.37 -6.43 -20.97
N LEU A 16 13.04 -6.46 -21.03
CA LEU A 16 12.18 -6.04 -19.90
C LEU A 16 12.34 -6.94 -18.67
N LYS A 17 12.52 -8.26 -18.87
CA LYS A 17 12.85 -9.18 -17.77
C LYS A 17 14.21 -8.88 -17.15
N ALA A 18 15.22 -8.55 -17.94
CA ALA A 18 16.56 -8.22 -17.45
C ALA A 18 16.59 -6.93 -16.61
N LEU A 19 15.81 -5.91 -17.02
CA LEU A 19 15.65 -4.66 -16.27
C LEU A 19 14.92 -4.86 -14.94
N ALA A 20 13.87 -5.69 -14.92
CA ALA A 20 13.10 -5.96 -13.71
C ALA A 20 13.88 -6.72 -12.62
N ILE A 21 14.89 -7.51 -13.00
CA ILE A 21 15.68 -8.32 -12.06
C ILE A 21 16.76 -7.49 -11.32
N ARG A 22 17.18 -6.35 -11.87
CA ARG A 22 18.39 -5.64 -11.40
C ARG A 22 18.17 -4.34 -10.63
N GLY A 23 16.93 -3.91 -10.37
CA GLY A 23 16.65 -2.73 -9.53
C GLY A 23 17.43 -1.48 -9.94
N PHE A 24 17.59 -1.26 -11.26
CA PHE A 24 18.47 -0.24 -11.82
C PHE A 24 17.84 1.15 -11.75
N ASP A 25 18.60 2.14 -11.28
CA ASP A 25 18.21 3.56 -11.24
C ASP A 25 17.84 4.06 -12.65
N GLU A 26 16.60 4.52 -12.78
CA GLU A 26 15.77 4.33 -13.99
C GLU A 26 16.10 5.28 -15.17
N THR A 27 16.97 6.27 -15.01
CA THR A 27 17.26 7.25 -16.09
C THR A 27 18.67 7.15 -16.65
N LEU A 28 19.69 7.23 -15.79
CA LEU A 28 21.10 7.24 -16.22
C LEU A 28 21.58 5.86 -16.69
N GLY A 29 21.10 4.79 -16.06
CA GLY A 29 21.54 3.43 -16.37
C GLY A 29 20.99 2.91 -17.70
N ILE A 30 19.74 3.25 -18.03
CA ILE A 30 19.10 2.89 -19.30
C ILE A 30 19.76 3.63 -20.45
N TRP A 31 20.05 4.93 -20.27
CA TRP A 31 20.75 5.74 -21.27
C TRP A 31 22.16 5.19 -21.55
N ARG A 32 22.92 4.88 -20.49
CA ARG A 32 24.28 4.31 -20.61
C ARG A 32 24.28 2.92 -21.26
N TYR A 33 23.25 2.10 -21.02
CA TYR A 33 23.11 0.80 -21.68
C TYR A 33 22.77 0.94 -23.17
N LEU A 34 21.83 1.82 -23.51
CA LEU A 34 21.44 2.07 -24.90
C LEU A 34 22.61 2.64 -25.73
N VAL A 35 23.39 3.57 -25.17
CA VAL A 35 24.58 4.15 -25.82
C VAL A 35 25.70 3.12 -26.02
N ASN A 36 25.94 2.24 -25.02
CA ASN A 36 27.02 1.26 -25.12
C ASN A 36 26.69 0.05 -26.01
N VAL A 37 25.41 -0.29 -26.19
CA VAL A 37 24.99 -1.45 -27.00
C VAL A 37 24.67 -1.05 -28.44
N ILE A 38 24.30 0.20 -28.70
CA ILE A 38 23.85 0.65 -30.02
C ILE A 38 24.78 1.77 -30.50
N VAL A 39 25.87 1.40 -31.20
CA VAL A 39 26.61 2.36 -32.03
C VAL A 39 25.74 2.68 -33.24
N LYS A 40 24.84 3.66 -33.12
CA LYS A 40 24.14 4.38 -34.20
C LYS A 40 23.44 5.63 -33.66
N ASN A 41 23.31 6.62 -34.55
CA ASN A 41 22.86 8.00 -34.37
C ASN A 41 22.04 8.33 -33.10
N GLU A 42 22.44 9.39 -32.39
CA GLU A 42 21.85 9.85 -31.12
C GLU A 42 20.33 10.13 -31.23
N GLU A 43 19.84 10.48 -32.41
CA GLU A 43 18.42 10.74 -32.68
C GLU A 43 17.54 9.48 -32.67
N GLU A 44 18.04 8.33 -33.15
CA GLU A 44 17.30 7.06 -33.10
C GLU A 44 17.14 6.56 -31.66
N VAL A 45 18.19 6.74 -30.85
CA VAL A 45 18.17 6.38 -29.42
C VAL A 45 17.15 7.24 -28.65
N LYS A 46 17.06 8.54 -28.96
CA LYS A 46 16.06 9.45 -28.38
C LYS A 46 14.63 9.00 -28.73
N LEU A 47 14.37 8.67 -30.00
CA LEU A 47 13.05 8.23 -30.45
C LEU A 47 12.62 6.90 -29.80
N GLN A 48 13.55 5.96 -29.63
CA GLN A 48 13.29 4.67 -28.98
C GLN A 48 13.03 4.84 -27.48
N TYR A 49 13.80 5.71 -26.81
CA TYR A 49 13.64 6.03 -25.40
C TYR A 49 12.28 6.72 -25.14
N GLU A 50 11.87 7.67 -25.98
CA GLU A 50 10.56 8.32 -25.87
C GLU A 50 9.40 7.33 -26.04
N LYS A 51 9.45 6.42 -27.02
CA LYS A 51 8.41 5.39 -27.21
C LYS A 51 8.30 4.43 -26.03
N ILE A 52 9.43 3.97 -25.49
CA ILE A 52 9.46 3.10 -24.30
C ILE A 52 8.91 3.85 -23.09
N MET A 53 9.34 5.10 -22.89
CA MET A 53 8.88 5.95 -21.79
C MET A 53 7.37 6.20 -21.88
N VAL A 54 6.80 6.48 -23.06
CA VAL A 54 5.34 6.68 -23.21
C VAL A 54 4.55 5.43 -22.82
N VAL A 55 4.99 4.23 -23.25
CA VAL A 55 4.33 2.96 -22.87
C VAL A 55 4.50 2.67 -21.37
N TYR A 56 5.69 2.91 -20.82
CA TYR A 56 5.95 2.75 -19.39
C TYR A 56 5.16 3.74 -18.55
N TRP A 57 5.06 4.99 -18.98
CA TRP A 57 4.31 6.04 -18.30
C TRP A 57 2.82 5.76 -18.38
N CYS A 58 2.31 5.26 -19.52
CA CYS A 58 0.92 4.80 -19.65
C CYS A 58 0.61 3.62 -18.71
N ARG A 59 1.56 2.68 -18.53
CA ARG A 59 1.42 1.57 -17.58
C ARG A 59 1.57 1.99 -16.12
N ARG A 60 2.36 3.04 -15.82
CA ARG A 60 2.50 3.65 -14.49
C ARG A 60 1.25 4.48 -14.12
N ARG A 61 0.59 5.11 -15.11
CA ARG A 61 -0.62 5.93 -14.93
C ARG A 61 -1.88 5.12 -14.60
N ILE A 62 -1.92 3.84 -14.96
CA ILE A 62 -3.02 2.92 -14.60
C ILE A 62 -2.86 2.40 -13.14
N ARG A 63 -1.67 2.49 -12.53
CA ARG A 63 -1.47 2.08 -11.13
C ARG A 63 -1.97 3.11 -10.12
N THR A 64 -1.97 4.40 -10.46
CA THR A 64 -2.22 5.47 -9.47
C THR A 64 -3.69 5.74 -9.18
N THR A 65 -4.62 5.33 -10.04
CA THR A 65 -6.06 5.59 -9.85
C THR A 65 -6.73 4.66 -8.84
N VAL A 66 -6.18 3.47 -8.58
CA VAL A 66 -6.69 2.55 -7.53
C VAL A 66 -6.10 2.87 -6.15
N GLU A 67 -5.05 3.69 -6.11
CA GLU A 67 -4.20 3.96 -4.94
C GLU A 67 -4.73 5.07 -4.02
N MET A 68 -5.63 5.93 -4.51
CA MET A 68 -6.05 7.13 -3.77
C MET A 68 -7.00 6.86 -2.60
N GLY A 69 -7.84 5.82 -2.66
CA GLY A 69 -8.94 5.64 -1.69
C GLY A 69 -8.53 5.34 -0.24
N ARG A 70 -7.34 4.76 -0.02
CA ARG A 70 -6.85 4.37 1.33
C ARG A 70 -5.73 5.23 1.87
N ARG A 71 -5.32 6.27 1.13
CA ARG A 71 -4.24 7.18 1.55
C ARG A 71 -4.56 7.85 2.88
N ILE A 72 -5.81 8.29 3.06
CA ILE A 72 -6.28 8.98 4.28
C ILE A 72 -6.12 8.08 5.51
N LEU A 73 -6.49 6.80 5.42
CA LEU A 73 -6.32 5.86 6.51
C LEU A 73 -4.84 5.57 6.80
N ASN A 74 -4.02 5.44 5.75
CA ASN A 74 -2.58 5.21 5.92
C ASN A 74 -1.90 6.39 6.63
N ASP A 75 -2.23 7.62 6.24
CA ASP A 75 -1.71 8.84 6.84
C ASP A 75 -2.14 8.97 8.30
N ALA A 76 -3.39 8.64 8.62
CA ALA A 76 -3.89 8.61 9.99
C ALA A 76 -3.14 7.58 10.86
N LEU A 77 -3.02 6.33 10.41
CA LEU A 77 -2.33 5.27 11.16
C LEU A 77 -0.84 5.58 11.34
N ARG A 78 -0.17 6.14 10.32
CA ARG A 78 1.22 6.59 10.44
C ARG A 78 1.38 7.65 11.52
N THR A 79 0.43 8.59 11.61
CA THR A 79 0.46 9.65 12.62
C THR A 79 0.33 9.08 14.04
N ILE A 80 -0.52 8.05 14.23
CA ILE A 80 -0.63 7.32 15.49
C ILE A 80 0.69 6.64 15.86
N VAL A 81 1.27 5.85 14.96
CA VAL A 81 2.52 5.12 15.21
C VAL A 81 3.67 6.08 15.52
N ASN A 82 3.75 7.20 14.80
CA ASN A 82 4.78 8.21 15.05
C ASN A 82 4.57 8.90 16.41
N ALA A 83 3.32 9.11 16.83
CA ALA A 83 3.02 9.70 18.12
C ALA A 83 3.36 8.74 19.28
N GLU A 84 3.02 7.45 19.13
CA GLU A 84 3.35 6.38 20.08
C GLU A 84 4.87 6.21 20.23
N LYS A 85 5.61 6.15 19.12
CA LYS A 85 7.09 6.06 19.14
C LYS A 85 7.77 7.24 19.81
N ARG A 86 7.13 8.41 19.81
CA ARG A 86 7.62 9.61 20.51
C ARG A 86 7.18 9.67 21.97
N GLY A 87 6.30 8.78 22.42
CA GLY A 87 5.78 8.76 23.79
C GLY A 87 4.73 9.83 24.08
N PHE A 88 4.00 10.31 23.06
CA PHE A 88 2.89 11.24 23.31
C PHE A 88 1.68 10.52 23.92
N ALA A 89 1.03 11.14 24.90
CA ALA A 89 -0.17 10.60 25.54
C ALA A 89 -1.44 10.69 24.67
N SER A 90 -1.45 11.59 23.68
CA SER A 90 -2.59 11.80 22.79
C SER A 90 -2.14 12.24 21.41
N THR A 91 -2.93 11.91 20.38
CA THR A 91 -2.71 12.33 19.00
C THR A 91 -4.00 12.85 18.37
N GLN A 92 -3.88 13.79 17.44
CA GLN A 92 -5.01 14.35 16.70
C GLN A 92 -4.93 13.92 15.24
N LEU A 93 -6.05 13.39 14.72
CA LEU A 93 -6.16 12.90 13.35
C LEU A 93 -7.14 13.76 12.55
N GLN A 94 -6.73 14.15 11.36
CA GLN A 94 -7.52 14.94 10.41
C GLN A 94 -7.18 14.47 8.99
N PRO A 95 -8.16 14.26 8.09
CA PRO A 95 -9.62 14.40 8.26
C PRO A 95 -10.33 13.17 8.90
N VAL A 96 -11.54 13.36 9.43
CA VAL A 96 -12.40 12.26 9.93
C VAL A 96 -12.96 11.41 8.77
N SER A 97 -12.99 10.09 8.98
CA SER A 97 -13.78 9.17 8.13
C SER A 97 -14.37 8.04 8.97
N ASN A 98 -15.52 7.51 8.53
CA ASN A 98 -16.19 6.39 9.21
C ASN A 98 -15.32 5.13 9.27
N VAL A 99 -14.48 4.90 8.24
CA VAL A 99 -13.55 3.76 8.22
C VAL A 99 -12.48 3.90 9.31
N ILE A 100 -11.95 5.11 9.53
CA ILE A 100 -11.00 5.38 10.62
C ILE A 100 -11.69 5.18 11.97
N ALA A 101 -12.90 5.70 12.16
CA ALA A 101 -13.63 5.55 13.41
C ALA A 101 -13.89 4.08 13.76
N ASN A 102 -14.36 3.28 12.80
CA ASN A 102 -14.57 1.83 13.00
C ASN A 102 -13.25 1.07 13.26
N PHE A 103 -12.16 1.46 12.59
CA PHE A 103 -10.85 0.87 12.83
C PHE A 103 -10.34 1.16 14.25
N LEU A 104 -10.48 2.41 14.71
CA LEU A 104 -10.12 2.82 16.07
C LEU A 104 -10.99 2.14 17.12
N GLN A 105 -12.27 1.89 16.82
CA GLN A 105 -13.16 1.13 17.69
C GLN A 105 -12.66 -0.31 17.92
N ILE A 106 -12.16 -0.97 16.88
CA ILE A 106 -11.54 -2.31 17.01
C ILE A 106 -10.26 -2.24 17.85
N MET A 107 -9.42 -1.23 17.62
CA MET A 107 -8.20 -1.03 18.42
C MET A 107 -8.50 -0.77 19.90
N LYS A 108 -9.56 -0.02 20.19
CA LYS A 108 -10.07 0.21 21.55
C LYS A 108 -10.57 -1.10 22.17
N TYR A 109 -11.39 -1.85 21.44
CA TYR A 109 -11.93 -3.14 21.89
C TYR A 109 -10.83 -4.16 22.22
N ARG A 110 -9.77 -4.21 21.41
CA ARG A 110 -8.60 -5.07 21.66
C ARG A 110 -7.60 -4.50 22.70
N GLY A 111 -7.85 -3.30 23.22
CA GLY A 111 -7.06 -2.70 24.30
C GLY A 111 -5.71 -2.11 23.89
N TYR A 112 -5.56 -1.70 22.63
CA TYR A 112 -4.37 -1.00 22.12
C TYR A 112 -4.43 0.52 22.34
N ILE A 113 -5.63 1.07 22.31
CA ILE A 113 -5.93 2.50 22.51
C ILE A 113 -6.78 2.62 23.76
N LYS A 114 -6.63 3.72 24.52
CA LYS A 114 -7.43 3.99 25.71
C LYS A 114 -8.84 4.41 25.33
N ASP A 115 -8.94 5.56 24.67
CA ASP A 115 -10.20 6.09 24.16
C ASP A 115 -9.95 6.97 22.93
N PHE A 116 -10.99 7.28 22.19
CA PHE A 116 -10.97 8.26 21.13
C PHE A 116 -12.26 9.09 21.14
N GLU A 117 -12.11 10.37 20.85
CA GLU A 117 -13.21 11.33 20.76
C GLU A 117 -13.29 11.87 19.34
N VAL A 118 -14.49 11.80 18.75
CA VAL A 118 -14.75 12.38 17.43
C VAL A 118 -15.36 13.76 17.64
N HIS A 119 -14.64 14.79 17.21
CA HIS A 119 -15.15 16.15 17.15
C HIS A 119 -15.55 16.48 15.72
N ASP A 120 -16.81 16.83 15.51
CA ASP A 120 -17.33 17.16 14.18
C ASP A 120 -17.62 18.67 14.06
N PRO A 121 -16.62 19.51 13.74
CA PRO A 121 -16.91 20.84 13.27
C PRO A 121 -17.46 20.74 11.84
N HIS A 122 -18.38 21.65 11.51
CA HIS A 122 -19.18 21.73 10.27
C HIS A 122 -18.45 21.57 8.92
N ARG A 123 -17.10 21.47 8.88
CA ARG A 123 -16.28 21.43 7.67
C ARG A 123 -15.20 20.33 7.66
N VAL A 124 -14.42 20.19 8.74
CA VAL A 124 -13.32 19.20 8.82
C VAL A 124 -13.31 18.56 10.20
N GLY A 125 -13.93 17.39 10.28
CA GLY A 125 -13.86 16.49 11.42
C GLY A 125 -12.43 16.32 11.97
N LYS A 126 -12.30 16.29 13.30
CA LYS A 126 -11.07 15.96 14.02
C LYS A 126 -11.31 14.77 14.94
N ILE A 127 -10.37 13.82 15.02
CA ILE A 127 -10.40 12.74 16.01
C ILE A 127 -9.25 12.94 16.99
N THR A 128 -9.56 13.02 18.28
CA THR A 128 -8.55 13.00 19.34
C THR A 128 -8.44 11.57 19.86
N VAL A 129 -7.26 10.97 19.78
CA VAL A 129 -7.00 9.59 20.22
C VAL A 129 -6.10 9.62 21.44
N GLN A 130 -6.50 8.94 22.52
CA GLN A 130 -5.71 8.75 23.72
C GLN A 130 -4.91 7.44 23.65
N LEU A 131 -3.60 7.58 23.70
CA LEU A 131 -2.63 6.52 23.47
C LEU A 131 -2.25 5.81 24.77
N LEU A 132 -1.86 4.54 24.67
CA LEU A 132 -1.47 3.70 25.82
C LEU A 132 0.01 3.30 25.81
N GLY A 133 0.73 3.48 24.69
CA GLY A 133 2.11 2.99 24.58
C GLY A 133 2.22 1.52 24.17
N ARG A 134 1.12 0.86 23.76
CA ARG A 134 1.11 -0.58 23.42
C ARG A 134 1.27 -0.87 21.93
N ILE A 135 1.07 0.15 21.09
CA ILE A 135 1.10 -0.01 19.63
C ILE A 135 2.56 -0.04 19.17
N ASN A 136 2.95 -1.10 18.46
CA ASN A 136 4.27 -1.19 17.84
C ASN A 136 4.25 -0.66 16.41
N ASP A 137 3.40 -1.22 15.55
CA ASP A 137 3.17 -0.72 14.19
C ASP A 137 1.70 -0.89 13.77
N CYS A 138 1.24 0.01 12.91
CA CYS A 138 -0.10 0.02 12.33
C CYS A 138 0.02 0.46 10.88
N ARG A 139 -0.49 -0.36 9.96
CA ARG A 139 -0.44 -0.05 8.53
C ARG A 139 -1.73 -0.38 7.82
N ALA A 140 -2.13 0.53 6.95
CA ALA A 140 -3.20 0.30 5.99
C ALA A 140 -2.63 -0.31 4.71
N LEU A 141 -3.36 -1.26 4.13
CA LEU A 141 -3.02 -1.87 2.85
C LEU A 141 -3.36 -0.92 1.70
N THR A 142 -2.37 -0.63 0.86
CA THR A 142 -2.56 0.31 -0.26
C THR A 142 -3.45 -0.24 -1.36
N TYR A 143 -3.30 -1.52 -1.71
CA TYR A 143 -4.09 -2.17 -2.74
C TYR A 143 -5.29 -2.93 -2.16
N ARG A 144 -6.30 -3.20 -2.99
CA ARG A 144 -7.47 -3.99 -2.60
C ARG A 144 -7.14 -5.47 -2.66
N GLN A 145 -7.40 -6.18 -1.57
CA GLN A 145 -7.16 -7.61 -1.45
C GLN A 145 -8.37 -8.26 -0.80
N ASP A 146 -9.02 -9.13 -1.57
CA ASP A 146 -10.17 -9.91 -1.12
C ASP A 146 -9.68 -11.22 -0.50
N ILE A 147 -10.30 -11.60 0.62
CA ILE A 147 -9.94 -12.78 1.40
C ILE A 147 -11.20 -13.55 1.76
N LYS A 148 -11.17 -14.86 1.52
CA LYS A 148 -12.19 -15.79 1.99
C LYS A 148 -11.89 -16.21 3.43
N ALA A 149 -12.93 -16.54 4.20
CA ALA A 149 -12.78 -17.01 5.59
C ALA A 149 -11.76 -18.17 5.71
N ALA A 150 -11.82 -19.14 4.78
CA ALA A 150 -10.90 -20.29 4.76
C ALA A 150 -9.41 -19.93 4.58
N SER A 151 -9.09 -18.81 3.93
CA SER A 151 -7.70 -18.39 3.67
C SER A 151 -7.17 -17.38 4.69
N MET A 152 -7.93 -17.09 5.74
CA MET A 152 -7.62 -16.02 6.70
C MET A 152 -6.43 -16.37 7.60
N GLU A 153 -6.30 -17.63 8.02
CA GLU A 153 -5.16 -18.11 8.83
C GLU A 153 -3.83 -18.02 8.06
N ASN A 154 -3.85 -18.40 6.78
CA ASN A 154 -2.69 -18.27 5.89
C ASN A 154 -2.30 -16.80 5.71
N TYR A 155 -3.29 -15.91 5.61
CA TYR A 155 -3.03 -14.48 5.49
C TYR A 155 -2.43 -13.88 6.76
N LYS A 156 -2.96 -14.28 7.93
CA LYS A 156 -2.46 -13.88 9.25
C LYS A 156 -0.98 -14.22 9.39
N THR A 157 -0.63 -15.49 9.12
CA THR A 157 0.75 -16.00 9.20
C THR A 157 1.71 -15.21 8.31
N ARG A 158 1.27 -14.76 7.13
CA ARG A 158 2.12 -13.99 6.20
C ARG A 158 2.26 -12.51 6.59
N THR A 159 1.24 -11.93 7.20
CA THR A 159 1.14 -10.48 7.41
C THR A 159 1.66 -10.06 8.77
N LEU A 160 1.36 -10.83 9.81
CA LEU A 160 1.76 -10.51 11.18
C LEU A 160 3.15 -11.08 11.48
N PRO A 161 3.94 -10.41 12.32
CA PRO A 161 5.27 -10.89 12.70
C PRO A 161 5.22 -12.17 13.53
N THR A 162 4.13 -12.40 14.26
CA THR A 162 3.95 -13.56 15.15
C THR A 162 2.51 -14.03 15.10
N ARG A 163 2.26 -15.33 15.31
CA ARG A 163 0.89 -15.90 15.30
C ARG A 163 0.06 -15.51 16.52
N GLN A 164 0.72 -15.24 17.64
CA GLN A 164 0.09 -14.96 18.93
C GLN A 164 -0.38 -13.51 19.08
N TRP A 165 0.25 -12.57 18.37
CA TRP A 165 0.01 -11.13 18.53
C TRP A 165 -0.32 -10.46 17.22
N GLY A 166 -1.15 -9.41 17.33
CA GLY A 166 -1.59 -8.61 16.21
C GLY A 166 -2.93 -9.05 15.63
N TYR A 167 -3.57 -8.10 14.97
CA TYR A 167 -4.88 -8.26 14.39
C TYR A 167 -4.89 -7.71 12.97
N VAL A 168 -5.51 -8.48 12.08
CA VAL A 168 -5.85 -8.03 10.73
C VAL A 168 -7.29 -7.54 10.75
N VAL A 169 -7.53 -6.37 10.17
CA VAL A 169 -8.85 -5.73 10.08
C VAL A 169 -9.40 -5.88 8.67
N ILE A 170 -10.64 -6.33 8.57
CA ILE A 170 -11.31 -6.71 7.33
C ILE A 170 -12.66 -5.99 7.24
N THR A 171 -12.96 -5.43 6.07
CA THR A 171 -14.30 -4.99 5.71
C THR A 171 -15.11 -6.19 5.25
N THR A 172 -16.17 -6.51 5.98
CA THR A 172 -17.13 -7.55 5.63
C THR A 172 -18.49 -6.90 5.30
N PRO A 173 -19.44 -7.63 4.70
CA PRO A 173 -20.80 -7.14 4.52
C PRO A 173 -21.49 -6.73 5.84
N ASN A 174 -21.11 -7.37 6.95
CA ASN A 174 -21.64 -7.11 8.28
C ASN A 174 -20.96 -5.93 9.00
N GLY A 175 -20.02 -5.25 8.33
CA GLY A 175 -19.24 -4.14 8.90
C GLY A 175 -17.74 -4.42 8.92
N VAL A 176 -17.00 -3.53 9.60
CA VAL A 176 -15.55 -3.69 9.79
C VAL A 176 -15.33 -4.58 11.00
N LEU A 177 -14.66 -5.71 10.79
CA LEU A 177 -14.41 -6.73 11.81
C LEU A 177 -12.92 -7.04 11.90
N ASP A 178 -12.50 -7.59 13.03
CA ASP A 178 -11.20 -8.24 13.11
C ASP A 178 -11.24 -9.66 12.54
N HIS A 179 -10.07 -10.21 12.22
CA HIS A 179 -9.95 -11.53 11.64
C HIS A 179 -10.50 -12.68 12.51
N GLU A 180 -10.46 -12.57 13.84
CA GLU A 180 -11.02 -13.62 14.71
C GLU A 180 -12.54 -13.58 14.67
N GLU A 181 -13.14 -12.40 14.75
CA GLU A 181 -14.58 -12.21 14.62
C GLU A 181 -15.09 -12.63 13.24
N ALA A 182 -14.36 -12.29 12.18
CA ALA A 182 -14.67 -12.70 10.83
C ALA A 182 -14.62 -14.24 10.67
N MET A 183 -13.65 -14.91 11.31
CA MET A 183 -13.58 -16.38 11.34
C MET A 183 -14.74 -17.01 12.12
N ARG A 184 -15.12 -16.44 13.28
CA ARG A 184 -16.27 -16.92 14.06
C ARG A 184 -17.58 -16.83 13.28
N GLN A 185 -17.77 -15.74 12.54
CA GLN A 185 -18.94 -15.54 11.68
C GLN A 185 -18.82 -16.26 10.31
N ASN A 186 -17.67 -16.88 10.02
CA ASN A 186 -17.36 -17.50 8.73
C ASN A 186 -17.59 -16.57 7.52
N VAL A 187 -17.27 -15.27 7.68
CA VAL A 187 -17.41 -14.26 6.64
C VAL A 187 -16.07 -13.86 6.05
N GLY A 188 -16.04 -13.76 4.72
CA GLY A 188 -14.92 -13.16 4.00
C GLY A 188 -15.10 -11.67 3.81
N GLY A 189 -14.09 -11.02 3.23
CA GLY A 189 -14.16 -9.59 2.99
C GLY A 189 -12.87 -9.04 2.38
N GLN A 190 -12.73 -7.72 2.45
CA GLN A 190 -11.55 -7.01 1.96
C GLN A 190 -10.64 -6.62 3.11
N VAL A 191 -9.34 -6.85 3.00
CA VAL A 191 -8.39 -6.38 4.01
C VAL A 191 -8.24 -4.87 3.93
N ILE A 192 -8.36 -4.24 5.09
CA ILE A 192 -8.09 -2.81 5.27
C ILE A 192 -6.65 -2.59 5.69
N GLY A 193 -6.21 -3.32 6.71
CA GLY A 193 -4.91 -3.10 7.34
C GLY A 193 -4.70 -4.05 8.51
N TYR A 194 -3.60 -3.82 9.24
CA TYR A 194 -3.24 -4.58 10.43
C TYR A 194 -2.61 -3.67 11.47
N PHE A 195 -2.64 -4.14 12.71
CA PHE A 195 -1.95 -3.51 13.83
C PHE A 195 -1.42 -4.60 14.77
N TYR A 196 -0.32 -4.31 15.46
CA TYR A 196 0.24 -5.16 16.50
C TYR A 196 1.08 -4.39 17.51
#